data_AF-A0A6I5XCM1-F1
#
_entry.id   AF-A0A6I5XCM1-F1
#
_cell.length_a   1.000
_cell.length_b   1.000
_cell.length_c   1.000
_cell.angle_alpha   90.00
_cell.angle_beta   90.00
_cell.angle_gamma   90.00
#
_symmetry.space_group_name_H-M   'P 1'
#
loop_
_entity.id
_entity.type
_entity.pdbx_description
1 polymer ?
#
loop_
_entity_poly.entity_id
_entity_poly.type
_entity_poly.pdbx_seq_one_letter_code
_entity_poly.pdbx_strand_id
1 'polypeptide(L)'
;MRRNPRTALTRVAFILTATGLAAVMAPAVSGAVSRAGSPSATALDDGSARSGLQIDSVDSRGTGKPLTAKAIAAMRAIPGVQDVRPAAQFGISIVGAAGSSPAGAFWATPRTPWIQPRVTTTVPGIPPEHLPVDDEIYLPDSHGGATTAALLGKHLTIQYTKATGPSRGEAAETTVRVIGLFDNSTPGADGESAIYISDSLFRTLLSAQLGLARGSSVPDRYAYPTVYVKASSTRDVARVQAALARMGFNARGRAAGVHEILGALLLVFCLGGCLTALLRFGLRSTRLGPALSTRPTTSSTITGEAGEAR
;
A
#
# COMPACT_ATOMS: atom_id res chain seq x y z
N MET A 1 -25.80 36.16 -21.37
CA MET A 1 -25.55 35.13 -20.33
C MET A 1 -24.06 35.13 -19.96
N ARG A 2 -23.67 35.86 -18.90
CA ARG A 2 -22.29 35.87 -18.39
C ARG A 2 -22.10 34.64 -17.47
N ARG A 3 -21.22 33.71 -17.85
CA ARG A 3 -20.80 32.61 -16.95
C ARG A 3 -19.99 33.21 -15.80
N ASN A 4 -20.44 32.93 -14.59
CA ASN A 4 -19.88 33.49 -13.35
C ASN A 4 -18.50 32.84 -13.10
N PRO A 5 -17.37 33.58 -13.09
CA PRO A 5 -16.03 33.02 -13.00
C PRO A 5 -15.74 32.40 -11.62
N ARG A 6 -16.51 32.77 -10.59
CA ARG A 6 -16.36 32.24 -9.23
C ARG A 6 -16.75 30.77 -9.12
N THR A 7 -17.77 30.30 -9.83
CA THR A 7 -18.20 28.89 -9.82
C THR A 7 -17.27 27.96 -10.61
N ALA A 8 -16.50 28.49 -11.57
CA ALA A 8 -15.47 27.72 -12.27
C ALA A 8 -14.25 27.44 -11.38
N LEU A 9 -13.81 28.45 -10.61
CA LEU A 9 -12.71 28.32 -9.65
C LEU A 9 -13.03 27.38 -8.49
N THR A 10 -14.27 27.38 -7.97
CA THR A 10 -14.64 26.43 -6.90
C THR A 10 -14.68 24.99 -7.40
N ARG A 11 -15.09 24.75 -8.66
CA ARG A 11 -15.10 23.40 -9.26
C ARG A 11 -13.70 22.90 -9.58
N VAL A 12 -12.80 23.78 -10.05
CA VAL A 12 -11.39 23.43 -10.28
C VAL A 12 -10.66 23.17 -8.96
N ALA A 13 -10.93 23.97 -7.92
CA ALA A 13 -10.41 23.71 -6.58
C ALA A 13 -10.90 22.36 -6.04
N PHE A 14 -12.20 22.04 -6.14
CA PHE A 14 -12.74 20.77 -5.69
C PHE A 14 -12.16 19.56 -6.43
N ILE A 15 -11.90 19.70 -7.74
CA ILE A 15 -11.25 18.65 -8.55
C ILE A 15 -9.78 18.49 -8.14
N LEU A 16 -9.06 19.58 -7.83
CA LEU A 16 -7.66 19.51 -7.38
C LEU A 16 -7.53 18.94 -5.96
N THR A 17 -8.46 19.24 -5.03
CA THR A 17 -8.46 18.62 -3.69
C THR A 17 -8.88 17.14 -3.76
N ALA A 18 -9.82 16.78 -4.62
CA ALA A 18 -10.19 15.37 -4.85
C ALA A 18 -9.07 14.58 -5.53
N THR A 19 -8.29 15.20 -6.42
CA THR A 19 -7.11 14.57 -7.05
C THR A 19 -5.95 14.45 -6.08
N GLY A 20 -5.76 15.43 -5.18
CA GLY A 20 -4.78 15.35 -4.09
C GLY A 20 -5.10 14.26 -3.07
N LEU A 21 -6.39 14.08 -2.72
CA LEU A 21 -6.82 13.02 -1.81
C LEU A 21 -6.78 11.63 -2.48
N ALA A 22 -7.05 11.55 -3.79
CA ALA A 22 -6.86 10.32 -4.57
C ALA A 22 -5.38 9.97 -4.76
N ALA A 23 -4.47 10.95 -4.86
CA ALA A 23 -3.03 10.72 -4.93
C ALA A 23 -2.42 10.27 -3.59
N VAL A 24 -3.04 10.62 -2.45
CA VAL A 24 -2.65 10.12 -1.11
C VAL A 24 -3.28 8.74 -0.82
N MET A 25 -4.39 8.38 -1.48
CA MET A 25 -5.03 7.06 -1.35
C MET A 25 -4.59 6.04 -2.42
N ALA A 26 -3.97 6.47 -3.51
CA ALA A 26 -3.43 5.58 -4.55
C ALA A 26 -2.26 4.66 -4.11
N PRO A 27 -1.48 4.95 -3.05
CA PRO A 27 -0.53 3.96 -2.52
C PRO A 27 -1.21 2.77 -1.84
N ALA A 28 -2.47 2.87 -1.41
CA ALA A 28 -3.19 1.77 -0.77
C ALA A 28 -3.48 0.58 -1.71
N VAL A 29 -3.22 0.74 -3.02
CA VAL A 29 -3.30 -0.33 -4.03
C VAL A 29 -1.91 -0.69 -4.60
N SER A 30 -0.85 0.05 -4.25
CA SER A 30 0.52 -0.22 -4.74
C SER A 30 1.15 -1.49 -4.15
N GLY A 31 0.57 -2.06 -3.09
CA GLY A 31 0.93 -3.39 -2.60
C GLY A 31 0.62 -4.50 -3.61
N ALA A 32 -0.27 -4.29 -4.58
CA ALA A 32 -0.58 -5.31 -5.58
C ALA A 32 0.44 -5.36 -6.73
N VAL A 33 1.09 -4.24 -7.07
CA VAL A 33 2.00 -4.15 -8.23
C VAL A 33 3.47 -4.39 -7.85
N SER A 34 3.86 -4.11 -6.61
CA SER A 34 5.20 -4.42 -6.09
C SER A 34 5.42 -5.93 -5.81
N ARG A 35 4.36 -6.74 -5.80
CA ARG A 35 4.41 -8.19 -5.54
C ARG A 35 4.82 -9.05 -6.75
N ALA A 36 4.99 -8.45 -7.91
CA ALA A 36 5.21 -9.16 -9.18
C ALA A 36 6.69 -9.19 -9.63
N GLY A 37 7.68 -9.07 -8.75
CA GLY A 37 9.07 -8.98 -9.24
C GLY A 37 10.21 -9.23 -8.27
N SER A 38 10.00 -9.80 -7.09
CA SER A 38 11.14 -10.14 -6.22
C SER A 38 11.68 -11.54 -6.54
N PRO A 39 12.96 -11.71 -6.90
CA PRO A 39 13.62 -13.01 -6.92
C PRO A 39 13.85 -13.48 -5.46
N SER A 40 12.78 -13.83 -4.76
CA SER A 40 12.80 -14.10 -3.31
C SER A 40 12.91 -15.59 -2.95
N ALA A 41 13.82 -16.32 -3.61
CA ALA A 41 14.18 -17.67 -3.16
C ALA A 41 15.49 -17.70 -2.37
N THR A 42 16.48 -16.87 -2.73
CA THR A 42 17.85 -16.95 -2.20
C THR A 42 18.14 -16.07 -0.98
N ALA A 43 17.30 -15.06 -0.67
CA ALA A 43 17.53 -14.13 0.44
C ALA A 43 16.82 -14.53 1.76
N LEU A 44 15.91 -15.50 1.70
CA LEU A 44 15.21 -16.01 2.88
C LEU A 44 15.91 -17.25 3.42
N ASP A 45 15.76 -17.54 4.72
CA ASP A 45 16.29 -18.78 5.27
C ASP A 45 15.61 -19.99 4.62
N ASP A 46 16.38 -20.70 3.80
CA ASP A 46 15.90 -21.63 2.79
C ASP A 46 14.99 -22.74 3.39
N GLY A 47 15.23 -23.13 4.63
CA GLY A 47 14.39 -24.12 5.32
C GLY A 47 13.07 -23.55 5.84
N SER A 48 13.09 -22.36 6.45
CA SER A 48 11.93 -21.84 7.17
C SER A 48 10.95 -21.07 6.29
N ALA A 49 11.40 -20.48 5.18
CA ALA A 49 10.52 -19.81 4.23
C ALA A 49 9.72 -20.80 3.37
N ARG A 50 10.28 -21.99 3.12
CA ARG A 50 9.63 -23.06 2.35
C ARG A 50 8.48 -23.73 3.09
N SER A 51 8.37 -23.54 4.41
CA SER A 51 7.20 -23.99 5.19
C SER A 51 6.17 -22.88 5.46
N GLY A 52 6.38 -21.67 4.91
CA GLY A 52 5.49 -20.52 5.05
C GLY A 52 4.40 -20.46 3.97
N LEU A 53 3.16 -20.27 4.40
CA LEU A 53 1.98 -20.04 3.57
C LEU A 53 1.41 -18.65 3.83
N GLN A 54 0.96 -17.98 2.79
CA GLN A 54 0.24 -16.70 2.85
C GLN A 54 -1.22 -16.92 2.44
N ILE A 55 -2.13 -16.30 3.19
CA ILE A 55 -3.56 -16.27 2.92
C ILE A 55 -4.01 -14.82 2.91
N ASP A 56 -4.61 -14.37 1.81
CA ASP A 56 -5.18 -13.02 1.70
C ASP A 56 -6.71 -13.09 1.86
N SER A 57 -7.31 -12.07 2.49
CA SER A 57 -8.75 -12.03 2.76
C SER A 57 -9.61 -11.88 1.52
N VAL A 58 -9.00 -11.51 0.39
CA VAL A 58 -9.65 -11.45 -0.92
C VAL A 58 -8.76 -12.26 -1.86
N ASP A 59 -9.32 -13.31 -2.45
CA ASP A 59 -8.60 -14.06 -3.49
C ASP A 59 -8.66 -13.30 -4.83
N SER A 60 -7.86 -13.72 -5.81
CA SER A 60 -7.85 -13.11 -7.15
C SER A 60 -9.17 -13.27 -7.92
N ARG A 61 -10.16 -13.99 -7.36
CA ARG A 61 -11.50 -14.20 -7.92
C ARG A 61 -12.57 -13.39 -7.18
N GLY A 62 -12.20 -12.60 -6.17
CA GLY A 62 -13.11 -11.79 -5.36
C GLY A 62 -13.94 -12.61 -4.35
N THR A 63 -13.67 -13.90 -4.19
CA THR A 63 -14.42 -14.85 -3.35
C THR A 63 -13.61 -15.22 -2.11
N GLY A 64 -13.23 -14.22 -1.32
CA GLY A 64 -12.44 -14.45 -0.11
C GLY A 64 -13.31 -14.66 1.14
N LYS A 65 -13.00 -15.69 1.93
CA LYS A 65 -13.58 -15.88 3.26
C LYS A 65 -12.91 -14.92 4.27
N PRO A 66 -13.66 -14.21 5.13
CA PRO A 66 -13.07 -13.29 6.09
C PRO A 66 -12.06 -13.94 7.04
N LEU A 67 -10.87 -13.36 7.16
CA LEU A 67 -9.82 -13.79 8.09
C LEU A 67 -10.08 -13.23 9.50
N THR A 68 -11.11 -13.73 10.16
CA THR A 68 -11.50 -13.32 11.53
C THR A 68 -10.71 -14.03 12.62
N ALA A 69 -10.87 -13.58 13.87
CA ALA A 69 -10.28 -14.27 15.04
C ALA A 69 -10.69 -15.76 15.09
N LYS A 70 -11.96 -16.08 14.79
CA LYS A 70 -12.46 -17.46 14.70
C LYS A 70 -11.78 -18.25 13.58
N ALA A 71 -11.59 -17.63 12.41
CA ALA A 71 -10.89 -18.27 11.30
C ALA A 71 -9.42 -18.58 11.67
N ILE A 72 -8.72 -17.62 12.27
CA ILE A 72 -7.34 -17.77 12.73
C ILE A 72 -7.22 -18.88 13.77
N ALA A 73 -8.14 -18.94 14.74
CA ALA A 73 -8.18 -20.01 15.73
C ALA A 73 -8.36 -21.38 15.08
N ALA A 74 -9.25 -21.49 14.08
CA ALA A 74 -9.43 -22.73 13.33
C ALA A 74 -8.20 -23.11 12.50
N MET A 75 -7.46 -22.14 11.95
CA MET A 75 -6.19 -22.40 11.25
C MET A 75 -5.11 -22.94 12.19
N ARG A 76 -5.01 -22.41 13.41
CA ARG A 76 -4.07 -22.90 14.44
C ARG A 76 -4.36 -24.34 14.85
N ALA A 77 -5.63 -24.75 14.79
CA ALA A 77 -6.05 -26.11 15.15
C ALA A 77 -5.76 -27.16 14.06
N ILE A 78 -5.28 -26.77 12.87
CA ILE A 78 -4.95 -27.71 11.80
C ILE A 78 -3.71 -28.53 12.20
N PRO A 79 -3.76 -29.87 12.17
CA PRO A 79 -2.58 -30.69 12.42
C PRO A 79 -1.43 -30.36 11.47
N GLY A 80 -0.24 -30.14 12.04
CA GLY A 80 0.95 -29.75 11.28
C GLY A 80 1.16 -28.24 11.16
N VAL A 81 0.24 -27.39 11.65
CA VAL A 81 0.49 -25.95 11.79
C VAL A 81 1.32 -25.67 13.06
N GLN A 82 2.44 -24.97 12.89
CA GLN A 82 3.33 -24.55 13.97
C GLN A 82 2.97 -23.16 14.49
N ASP A 83 2.69 -22.22 13.59
CA ASP A 83 2.33 -20.85 13.96
C ASP A 83 1.38 -20.23 12.94
N VAL A 84 0.59 -19.25 13.39
CA VAL A 84 -0.31 -18.44 12.57
C VAL A 84 -0.15 -16.98 12.99
N ARG A 85 0.14 -16.09 12.04
CA ARG A 85 0.40 -14.68 12.29
C ARG A 85 -0.53 -13.82 11.43
N PRO A 86 -1.58 -13.21 12.01
CA PRO A 86 -2.32 -12.18 11.30
C PRO A 86 -1.42 -10.97 11.03
N ALA A 87 -1.60 -10.35 9.87
CA ALA A 87 -0.83 -9.18 9.45
C ALA A 87 -1.73 -8.11 8.85
N ALA A 88 -1.34 -6.87 9.08
CA ALA A 88 -1.86 -5.68 8.44
C ALA A 88 -0.74 -4.65 8.39
N GLN A 89 -0.82 -3.72 7.45
CA GLN A 89 0.14 -2.63 7.31
C GLN A 89 -0.50 -1.30 7.71
N PHE A 90 0.25 -0.48 8.42
CA PHE A 90 -0.17 0.86 8.85
C PHE A 90 0.78 1.90 8.29
N GLY A 91 0.24 2.95 7.66
CA GLY A 91 1.03 4.10 7.26
C GLY A 91 1.49 4.86 8.50
N ILE A 92 2.80 5.06 8.63
CA ILE A 92 3.41 5.85 9.71
C ILE A 92 4.45 6.81 9.12
N SER A 93 4.77 7.86 9.86
CA SER A 93 5.87 8.79 9.53
C SER A 93 6.82 8.89 10.70
N ILE A 94 8.12 9.00 10.46
CA ILE A 94 9.11 9.30 11.51
C ILE A 94 9.23 10.82 11.64
N VAL A 95 9.00 11.34 12.83
CA VAL A 95 9.01 12.79 13.13
C VAL A 95 10.23 13.13 13.98
N GLY A 96 10.89 14.25 13.68
CA GLY A 96 11.73 14.95 14.67
C GLY A 96 13.23 14.63 14.73
N ALA A 97 13.82 13.85 13.83
CA ALA A 97 15.30 13.77 13.77
C ALA A 97 15.86 14.83 12.81
N ALA A 98 16.01 16.06 13.31
CA ALA A 98 16.67 17.15 12.60
C ALA A 98 18.04 16.70 12.05
N GLY A 99 18.23 16.82 10.74
CA GLY A 99 19.51 16.59 10.06
C GLY A 99 19.96 15.14 9.85
N SER A 100 19.20 14.12 10.27
CA SER A 100 19.66 12.72 10.15
C SER A 100 18.57 11.63 10.07
N SER A 101 17.28 11.97 10.11
CA SER A 101 16.21 10.98 9.81
C SER A 101 15.98 10.87 8.30
N PRO A 102 15.75 9.67 7.75
CA PRO A 102 14.99 9.54 6.53
C PRO A 102 13.59 10.09 6.84
N ALA A 103 13.35 11.36 6.52
CA ALA A 103 11.99 11.89 6.49
C ALA A 103 11.23 11.10 5.44
N GLY A 104 10.13 10.45 5.83
CA GLY A 104 9.44 9.55 4.90
C GLY A 104 8.26 8.83 5.51
N ALA A 105 7.39 8.35 4.62
CA ALA A 105 6.30 7.47 4.96
C ALA A 105 6.79 6.02 4.95
N PHE A 106 6.45 5.30 6.00
CA PHE A 106 6.76 3.89 6.18
C PHE A 106 5.48 3.08 6.35
N TRP A 107 5.60 1.77 6.14
CA TRP A 107 4.52 0.81 6.33
C TRP A 107 4.87 -0.12 7.50
N ALA A 108 4.28 0.14 8.66
CA ALA A 108 4.51 -0.67 9.85
C ALA A 108 3.73 -1.99 9.75
N THR A 109 4.39 -3.12 9.98
CA THR A 109 3.81 -4.47 9.88
C THR A 109 4.43 -5.41 10.93
N PRO A 110 3.69 -6.36 11.51
CA PRO A 110 4.24 -7.19 12.58
C PRO A 110 5.40 -8.07 12.09
N ARG A 111 6.42 -8.26 12.93
CA ARG A 111 7.58 -9.09 12.60
C ARG A 111 7.21 -10.57 12.51
N THR A 112 7.50 -11.18 11.36
CA THR A 112 7.33 -12.60 11.06
C THR A 112 8.63 -13.18 10.47
N PRO A 113 9.59 -13.63 11.32
CA PRO A 113 10.96 -13.99 10.93
C PRO A 113 11.14 -14.91 9.73
N TRP A 114 10.23 -15.87 9.55
CA TRP A 114 10.38 -16.93 8.56
C TRP A 114 9.93 -16.55 7.14
N ILE A 115 9.35 -15.37 6.91
CA ILE A 115 8.86 -14.94 5.59
C ILE A 115 9.32 -13.54 5.18
N GLN A 116 9.96 -12.84 6.11
CA GLN A 116 10.43 -11.47 5.95
C GLN A 116 11.96 -11.48 5.83
N PRO A 117 12.56 -10.42 5.27
CA PRO A 117 14.00 -10.33 5.10
C PRO A 117 14.77 -10.53 6.40
N ARG A 118 16.02 -10.96 6.25
CA ARG A 118 16.92 -11.19 7.38
C ARG A 118 17.33 -9.86 8.01
N VAL A 119 17.40 -9.87 9.33
CA VAL A 119 18.04 -8.81 10.10
C VAL A 119 19.55 -8.95 9.89
N THR A 120 20.20 -7.88 9.43
CA THR A 120 21.63 -7.86 9.10
C THR A 120 22.46 -7.22 10.21
N THR A 121 21.89 -6.23 10.88
CA THR A 121 22.57 -5.47 11.93
C THR A 121 21.65 -5.32 13.13
N THR A 122 22.16 -5.51 14.33
CA THR A 122 21.41 -5.28 15.59
C THR A 122 22.22 -4.40 16.52
N VAL A 123 21.55 -3.82 17.51
CA VAL A 123 22.25 -3.22 18.65
C VAL A 123 23.03 -4.30 19.41
N PRO A 124 24.19 -3.98 20.01
CA PRO A 124 24.95 -4.94 20.78
C PRO A 124 24.11 -5.65 21.85
N GLY A 125 24.23 -6.98 21.92
CA GLY A 125 23.49 -7.81 22.87
C GLY A 125 22.10 -8.27 22.41
N ILE A 126 21.61 -7.82 21.25
CA ILE A 126 20.36 -8.33 20.66
C ILE A 126 20.70 -9.28 19.49
N PRO A 127 20.27 -10.54 19.53
CA PRO A 127 20.52 -11.47 18.44
C PRO A 127 19.60 -11.19 17.23
N PRO A 128 20.01 -11.50 15.98
CA PRO A 128 19.21 -11.23 14.77
C PRO A 128 17.81 -11.87 14.74
N GLU A 129 17.62 -12.98 15.44
CA GLU A 129 16.36 -13.70 15.58
C GLU A 129 15.41 -13.10 16.64
N HIS A 130 15.86 -12.09 17.39
CA HIS A 130 15.06 -11.43 18.42
C HIS A 130 13.76 -10.88 17.82
N LEU A 131 12.63 -11.21 18.46
CA LEU A 131 11.35 -10.62 18.11
C LEU A 131 11.21 -9.29 18.86
N PRO A 132 10.85 -8.19 18.17
CA PRO A 132 10.69 -6.90 18.82
C PRO A 132 9.60 -7.00 19.89
N VAL A 133 9.88 -6.49 21.08
CA VAL A 133 8.93 -6.39 22.19
C VAL A 133 8.52 -4.94 22.42
N ASP A 134 7.36 -4.72 23.04
CA ASP A 134 6.87 -3.39 23.42
C ASP A 134 6.90 -2.36 22.28
N ASP A 135 7.77 -1.35 22.35
CA ASP A 135 7.92 -0.30 21.33
C ASP A 135 9.22 -0.46 20.51
N GLU A 136 9.77 -1.68 20.43
CA GLU A 136 10.93 -2.00 19.60
C GLU A 136 10.53 -2.17 18.11
N ILE A 137 11.44 -1.75 17.23
CA ILE A 137 11.27 -1.85 15.78
C ILE A 137 12.55 -2.25 15.05
N TYR A 138 12.38 -2.91 13.90
CA TYR A 138 13.42 -3.04 12.88
C TYR A 138 13.16 -2.08 11.72
N LEU A 139 14.19 -1.36 11.30
CA LEU A 139 14.16 -0.48 10.13
C LEU A 139 14.77 -1.17 8.91
N PRO A 140 14.39 -0.77 7.69
CA PRO A 140 15.13 -1.18 6.51
C PRO A 140 16.52 -0.54 6.54
N ASP A 141 17.56 -1.24 6.08
CA ASP A 141 18.93 -0.71 6.05
C ASP A 141 19.06 0.57 5.22
N SER A 142 18.18 0.74 4.22
CA SER A 142 18.07 1.97 3.44
C SER A 142 16.61 2.44 3.25
N HIS A 143 16.40 3.75 3.21
CA HIS A 143 15.11 4.34 2.87
C HIS A 143 15.32 5.68 2.15
N GLY A 144 14.56 5.94 1.07
CA GLY A 144 14.66 7.20 0.33
C GLY A 144 16.05 7.47 -0.25
N GLY A 145 16.82 6.42 -0.58
CA GLY A 145 18.17 6.53 -1.12
C GLY A 145 19.27 6.79 -0.09
N ALA A 146 18.94 6.82 1.21
CA ALA A 146 19.91 7.00 2.29
C ALA A 146 19.92 5.79 3.23
N THR A 147 21.07 5.51 3.86
CA THR A 147 21.16 4.49 4.92
C THR A 147 20.45 4.96 6.18
N THR A 148 19.84 4.02 6.91
CA THR A 148 19.22 4.26 8.21
C THR A 148 20.15 3.91 9.38
N ALA A 149 21.40 3.52 9.12
CA ALA A 149 22.34 3.06 10.15
C ALA A 149 22.56 4.04 11.31
N ALA A 150 22.50 5.36 11.04
CA ALA A 150 22.62 6.39 12.07
C ALA A 150 21.47 6.40 13.10
N LEU A 151 20.37 5.69 12.83
CA LEU A 151 19.20 5.55 13.70
C LEU A 151 19.28 4.31 14.60
N LEU A 152 20.22 3.40 14.36
CA LEU A 152 20.35 2.19 15.14
C LEU A 152 20.57 2.51 16.64
N GLY A 153 19.78 1.88 17.50
CA GLY A 153 19.79 2.10 18.95
C GLY A 153 19.10 3.38 19.42
N LYS A 154 18.63 4.24 18.51
CA LYS A 154 17.97 5.49 18.86
C LYS A 154 16.48 5.31 19.15
N HIS A 155 15.95 6.26 19.91
CA HIS A 155 14.52 6.43 20.09
C HIS A 155 14.01 7.41 19.05
N LEU A 156 12.96 7.03 18.34
CA LEU A 156 12.32 7.80 17.30
C LEU A 156 10.88 8.08 17.68
N THR A 157 10.38 9.26 17.36
CA THR A 157 8.94 9.53 17.42
C THR A 157 8.34 9.10 16.09
N ILE A 158 7.36 8.19 16.14
CA ILE A 158 6.53 7.86 14.99
C ILE A 158 5.17 8.53 15.14
N GLN A 159 4.66 9.05 14.03
CA GLN A 159 3.33 9.59 13.90
C GLN A 159 2.46 8.63 13.09
N TYR A 160 1.24 8.42 13.55
CA TYR A 160 0.24 7.56 12.93
C TYR A 160 -1.15 8.19 13.05
N THR A 161 -2.11 7.70 12.27
CA THR A 161 -3.49 8.20 12.29
C THR A 161 -4.34 7.36 13.23
N LYS A 162 -5.00 8.01 14.19
CA LYS A 162 -6.04 7.42 15.03
C LYS A 162 -7.41 7.80 14.49
N ALA A 163 -8.27 6.82 14.22
CA ALA A 163 -9.61 7.08 13.72
C ALA A 163 -10.49 7.68 14.83
N THR A 164 -11.25 8.71 14.48
CA THR A 164 -12.24 9.38 15.34
C THR A 164 -13.65 9.33 14.74
N GLY A 165 -13.80 8.67 13.59
CA GLY A 165 -15.08 8.39 12.93
C GLY A 165 -14.89 7.80 11.52
N PRO A 166 -15.98 7.48 10.80
CA PRO A 166 -15.94 6.75 9.51
C PRO A 166 -15.11 7.39 8.38
N SER A 167 -14.72 8.65 8.51
CA SER A 167 -13.82 9.35 7.57
C SER A 167 -13.01 10.44 8.26
N ARG A 168 -12.76 10.28 9.57
CA ARG A 168 -12.04 11.26 10.37
C ARG A 168 -10.94 10.55 11.15
N GLY A 169 -9.79 11.19 11.22
CA GLY A 169 -8.70 10.76 12.07
C GLY A 169 -7.93 11.96 12.58
N GLU A 170 -7.21 11.73 13.66
CA GLU A 170 -6.28 12.68 14.27
C GLU A 170 -4.87 12.09 14.24
N ALA A 171 -3.86 12.96 14.19
CA ALA A 171 -2.48 12.54 14.36
C ALA A 171 -2.28 12.10 15.82
N ALA A 172 -1.66 10.94 15.99
CA ALA A 172 -1.19 10.43 17.26
C ALA A 172 0.28 10.06 17.12
N GLU A 173 1.01 10.11 18.23
CA GLU A 173 2.44 9.88 18.25
C GLU A 173 2.79 8.85 19.32
N THR A 174 3.84 8.08 19.06
CA THR A 174 4.47 7.22 20.06
C THR A 174 5.97 7.17 19.83
N THR A 175 6.72 6.89 20.89
CA THR A 175 8.18 6.71 20.80
C THR A 175 8.48 5.23 20.61
N VAL A 176 9.41 4.93 19.71
CA VAL A 176 9.88 3.57 19.41
C VAL A 176 11.39 3.50 19.46
N ARG A 177 11.94 2.32 19.75
CA ARG A 177 13.39 2.06 19.77
C ARG A 177 13.81 1.24 18.56
N VAL A 178 14.81 1.72 17.82
CA VAL A 178 15.40 0.96 16.71
C VAL A 178 16.37 -0.08 17.27
N ILE A 179 16.03 -1.36 17.17
CA ILE A 179 16.84 -2.45 17.71
C ILE A 179 17.69 -3.16 16.65
N GLY A 180 17.39 -2.95 15.37
CA GLY A 180 18.16 -3.50 14.27
C GLY A 180 17.71 -3.01 12.90
N LEU A 181 18.47 -3.45 11.91
CA LEU A 181 18.28 -3.15 10.49
C LEU A 181 18.13 -4.47 9.73
N PHE A 182 17.28 -4.50 8.71
CA PHE A 182 17.12 -5.63 7.81
C PHE A 182 17.51 -5.27 6.38
N ASP A 183 17.98 -6.27 5.63
CA ASP A 183 18.29 -6.11 4.21
C ASP A 183 17.00 -5.91 3.40
N ASN A 184 16.79 -4.69 2.92
CA ASN A 184 15.64 -4.34 2.09
C ASN A 184 15.98 -4.26 0.59
N SER A 185 17.14 -4.75 0.14
CA SER A 185 17.50 -4.83 -1.29
C SER A 185 16.55 -5.72 -2.09
N THR A 186 15.95 -6.71 -1.42
CA THR A 186 14.88 -7.56 -1.95
C THR A 186 13.66 -7.48 -1.02
N PRO A 187 12.81 -6.44 -1.17
CA PRO A 187 11.81 -6.06 -0.16
C PRO A 187 10.65 -7.07 0.03
N GLY A 188 10.49 -8.02 -0.90
CA GLY A 188 9.43 -9.02 -0.84
C GLY A 188 8.03 -8.40 -0.82
N ALA A 189 7.07 -9.10 -0.20
CA ALA A 189 5.65 -8.72 -0.22
C ALA A 189 5.29 -7.50 0.65
N ASP A 190 6.18 -7.07 1.54
CA ASP A 190 5.94 -5.96 2.48
C ASP A 190 6.35 -4.60 1.90
N GLY A 191 7.20 -4.57 0.87
CA GLY A 191 7.67 -3.34 0.21
C GLY A 191 8.95 -2.77 0.83
N GLU A 192 9.61 -1.86 0.10
CA GLU A 192 10.93 -1.30 0.46
C GLU A 192 10.92 -0.43 1.70
N SER A 193 9.77 0.16 2.03
CA SER A 193 9.57 1.08 3.16
C SER A 193 8.89 0.40 4.35
N ALA A 194 8.97 -0.93 4.44
CA ALA A 194 8.42 -1.67 5.57
C ALA A 194 9.20 -1.38 6.86
N ILE A 195 8.50 -1.31 7.98
CA ILE A 195 9.08 -1.33 9.33
C ILE A 195 8.49 -2.51 10.07
N TYR A 196 9.34 -3.34 10.68
CA TYR A 196 8.86 -4.48 11.45
C TYR A 196 8.70 -4.11 12.92
N ILE A 197 7.47 -4.27 13.41
CA ILE A 197 7.05 -3.86 14.75
C ILE A 197 6.74 -5.07 15.63
N SER A 198 6.71 -4.84 16.94
CA SER A 198 6.22 -5.80 17.94
C SER A 198 4.73 -6.12 17.79
N ASP A 199 4.30 -7.24 18.36
CA ASP A 199 2.89 -7.62 18.43
C ASP A 199 2.06 -6.62 19.27
N SER A 200 2.66 -6.00 20.30
CA SER A 200 2.02 -5.00 21.17
C SER A 200 1.79 -3.67 20.44
N LEU A 201 2.79 -3.20 19.68
CA LEU A 201 2.66 -2.00 18.86
C LEU A 201 1.68 -2.24 17.71
N PHE A 202 1.72 -3.43 17.08
CA PHE A 202 0.74 -3.84 16.08
C PHE A 202 -0.70 -3.72 16.59
N ARG A 203 -0.99 -4.26 17.78
CA ARG A 203 -2.33 -4.14 18.40
C ARG A 203 -2.70 -2.70 18.73
N THR A 204 -1.73 -1.89 19.14
CA THR A 204 -1.94 -0.46 19.42
C THR A 204 -2.34 0.30 18.15
N LEU A 205 -1.60 0.11 17.05
CA LEU A 205 -1.89 0.75 15.76
C LEU A 205 -3.22 0.24 15.17
N LEU A 206 -3.51 -1.06 15.30
CA LEU A 206 -4.77 -1.63 14.86
C LEU A 206 -5.96 -1.04 15.63
N SER A 207 -5.88 -0.97 16.95
CA SER A 207 -6.94 -0.34 17.77
C SER A 207 -7.11 1.14 17.41
N ALA A 208 -6.02 1.86 17.17
CA ALA A 208 -6.08 3.25 16.73
C ALA A 208 -6.78 3.40 15.36
N GLN A 209 -6.45 2.54 14.38
CA GLN A 209 -7.11 2.54 13.07
C GLN A 209 -8.62 2.23 13.17
N LEU A 210 -9.02 1.42 14.15
CA LEU A 210 -10.42 1.07 14.40
C LEU A 210 -11.15 2.08 15.29
N GLY A 211 -10.47 3.13 15.78
CA GLY A 211 -11.03 4.14 16.68
C GLY A 211 -11.36 3.59 18.08
N LEU A 212 -10.65 2.53 18.48
CA LEU A 212 -10.79 1.89 19.79
C LEU A 212 -9.81 2.51 20.80
N ALA A 213 -10.11 2.35 22.09
CA ALA A 213 -9.19 2.75 23.14
C ALA A 213 -7.90 1.91 23.09
N ARG A 214 -6.78 2.51 23.53
CA ARG A 214 -5.48 1.81 23.59
C ARG A 214 -5.62 0.57 24.49
N GLY A 215 -5.09 -0.56 24.02
CA GLY A 215 -5.19 -1.83 24.74
C GLY A 215 -6.53 -2.55 24.62
N SER A 216 -7.53 -1.99 23.93
CA SER A 216 -8.77 -2.72 23.63
C SER A 216 -8.51 -3.94 22.76
N SER A 217 -9.28 -5.00 23.00
CA SER A 217 -9.30 -6.17 22.12
C SER A 217 -9.87 -5.81 20.76
N VAL A 218 -9.24 -6.33 19.71
CA VAL A 218 -9.75 -6.22 18.34
C VAL A 218 -11.10 -6.96 18.26
N PRO A 219 -12.16 -6.37 17.67
CA PRO A 219 -13.45 -7.03 17.54
C PRO A 219 -13.35 -8.36 16.79
N ASP A 220 -14.06 -9.39 17.24
CA ASP A 220 -14.01 -10.73 16.64
C ASP A 220 -14.38 -10.75 15.14
N ARG A 221 -15.20 -9.78 14.72
CA ARG A 221 -15.64 -9.60 13.33
C ARG A 221 -14.61 -8.91 12.43
N TYR A 222 -13.53 -8.36 12.99
CA TYR A 222 -12.49 -7.75 12.19
C TYR A 222 -11.84 -8.82 11.30
N ALA A 223 -11.78 -8.54 10.01
CA ALA A 223 -11.14 -9.39 9.02
C ALA A 223 -9.75 -8.83 8.73
N TYR A 224 -8.71 -9.58 9.09
CA TYR A 224 -7.34 -9.22 8.76
C TYR A 224 -7.14 -9.28 7.24
N PRO A 225 -6.39 -8.35 6.61
CA PRO A 225 -6.15 -8.41 5.18
C PRO A 225 -5.30 -9.62 4.78
N THR A 226 -4.37 -10.03 5.63
CA THR A 226 -3.47 -11.16 5.39
C THR A 226 -3.26 -11.97 6.67
N VAL A 227 -3.10 -13.28 6.53
CA VAL A 227 -2.65 -14.20 7.58
C VAL A 227 -1.53 -15.07 7.03
N TYR A 228 -0.44 -15.18 7.78
CA TYR A 228 0.65 -16.10 7.50
C TYR A 228 0.53 -17.36 8.34
N VAL A 229 0.75 -18.52 7.74
CA VAL A 229 0.71 -19.82 8.42
C VAL A 229 2.07 -20.50 8.23
N LYS A 230 2.67 -20.94 9.32
CA LYS A 230 3.90 -21.74 9.31
C LYS A 230 3.54 -23.21 9.50
N ALA A 231 3.86 -24.03 8.51
CA ALA A 231 3.81 -25.48 8.68
C ALA A 231 5.01 -25.96 9.51
N SER A 232 4.81 -27.02 10.29
CA SER A 232 5.82 -27.63 11.17
C SER A 232 7.01 -28.18 10.40
N SER A 233 6.78 -28.59 9.16
CA SER A 233 7.83 -29.01 8.24
C SER A 233 7.45 -28.68 6.79
N THR A 234 8.43 -28.68 5.90
CA THR A 234 8.20 -28.55 4.45
C THR A 234 7.33 -29.68 3.89
N ARG A 235 7.34 -30.87 4.51
CA ARG A 235 6.51 -32.02 4.11
C ARG A 235 5.04 -31.83 4.46
N ASP A 236 4.74 -31.05 5.50
CA ASP A 236 3.38 -30.79 5.94
C ASP A 236 2.68 -29.68 5.14
N VAL A 237 3.44 -28.89 4.36
CA VAL A 237 2.91 -27.74 3.61
C VAL A 237 1.73 -28.11 2.72
N ALA A 238 1.86 -29.16 1.91
CA ALA A 238 0.79 -29.60 1.01
C ALA A 238 -0.46 -30.05 1.80
N ARG A 239 -0.28 -30.73 2.94
CA ARG A 239 -1.37 -31.18 3.80
C ARG A 239 -2.09 -30.01 4.46
N VAL A 240 -1.34 -29.05 4.99
CA VAL A 240 -1.86 -27.82 5.60
C VAL A 240 -2.58 -26.97 4.55
N GLN A 241 -1.99 -26.79 3.38
CA GLN A 241 -2.61 -26.05 2.27
C GLN A 241 -3.93 -26.70 1.82
N ALA A 242 -3.99 -28.03 1.72
CA ALA A 242 -5.24 -28.74 1.42
C ALA A 242 -6.29 -28.59 2.53
N ALA A 243 -5.89 -28.58 3.80
CA ALA A 243 -6.80 -28.34 4.92
C ALA A 243 -7.37 -26.91 4.89
N LEU A 244 -6.53 -25.91 4.63
CA LEU A 244 -6.95 -24.51 4.46
C LEU A 244 -7.91 -24.36 3.28
N ALA A 245 -7.63 -25.02 2.15
CA ALA A 245 -8.52 -25.04 0.99
C ALA A 245 -9.90 -25.62 1.31
N ARG A 246 -9.97 -26.74 2.05
CA ARG A 246 -11.26 -27.31 2.53
C ARG A 246 -12.03 -26.37 3.45
N MET A 247 -11.34 -25.47 4.16
CA MET A 247 -11.97 -24.44 5.00
C MET A 247 -12.42 -23.21 4.19
N GLY A 248 -12.15 -23.19 2.88
CA GLY A 248 -12.49 -22.09 1.96
C GLY A 248 -11.42 -21.00 1.88
N PHE A 249 -10.19 -21.27 2.31
CA PHE A 249 -9.07 -20.33 2.22
C PHE A 249 -8.12 -20.69 1.07
N ASN A 250 -7.72 -19.69 0.30
CA ASN A 250 -6.68 -19.86 -0.72
C ASN A 250 -5.31 -19.54 -0.10
N ALA A 251 -4.55 -20.59 0.19
CA ALA A 251 -3.20 -20.48 0.72
C ALA A 251 -2.16 -20.66 -0.39
N ARG A 252 -1.23 -19.72 -0.50
CA ARG A 252 -0.13 -19.73 -1.47
C ARG A 252 1.21 -19.90 -0.76
N GLY A 253 2.07 -20.77 -1.28
CA GLY A 253 3.46 -20.86 -0.83
C GLY A 253 4.27 -19.67 -1.35
N ARG A 254 5.12 -19.08 -0.51
CA ARG A 254 5.94 -17.92 -0.92
C ARG A 254 7.01 -18.24 -1.97
N ALA A 255 7.37 -19.52 -2.13
CA ALA A 255 8.32 -19.97 -3.15
C ALA A 255 7.73 -19.99 -4.59
N ALA A 256 6.42 -19.81 -4.77
CA ALA A 256 5.73 -20.04 -6.04
C ALA A 256 5.47 -18.76 -6.88
N GLY A 257 6.03 -17.61 -6.51
CA GLY A 257 5.66 -16.29 -7.06
C GLY A 257 6.08 -15.96 -8.51
N VAL A 258 6.62 -16.92 -9.28
CA VAL A 258 7.25 -16.63 -10.59
C VAL A 258 6.23 -16.51 -11.75
N HIS A 259 5.02 -17.07 -11.63
CA HIS A 259 4.07 -17.15 -12.75
C HIS A 259 3.04 -16.01 -12.86
N GLU A 260 2.86 -15.16 -11.84
CA GLU A 260 1.88 -14.06 -11.89
C GLU A 260 2.44 -12.76 -12.53
N ILE A 261 3.75 -12.74 -12.83
CA ILE A 261 4.50 -11.58 -13.34
C ILE A 261 4.11 -11.24 -14.79
N LEU A 262 3.91 -12.26 -15.63
CA LEU A 262 3.55 -12.07 -17.04
C LEU A 262 2.14 -11.48 -17.22
N GLY A 263 1.20 -11.79 -16.34
CA GLY A 263 -0.18 -11.29 -16.40
C GLY A 263 -0.29 -9.81 -16.00
N ALA A 264 0.43 -9.39 -14.97
CA ALA A 264 0.42 -8.00 -14.48
C ALA A 264 1.12 -7.04 -15.46
N LEU A 265 2.22 -7.47 -16.11
CA LEU A 265 2.90 -6.69 -17.14
C LEU A 265 1.97 -6.42 -18.34
N LEU A 266 1.23 -7.42 -18.80
CA LEU A 266 0.26 -7.28 -19.89
C LEU A 266 -0.85 -6.28 -19.55
N LEU A 267 -1.32 -6.26 -18.30
CA LEU A 267 -2.36 -5.34 -17.85
C LEU A 267 -1.87 -3.89 -17.78
N VAL A 268 -0.62 -3.66 -17.35
CA VAL A 268 0.02 -2.33 -17.35
C VAL A 268 0.23 -1.82 -18.78
N PHE A 269 0.64 -2.68 -19.72
CA PHE A 269 0.75 -2.31 -21.13
C PHE A 269 -0.62 -1.98 -21.76
N CYS A 270 -1.68 -2.72 -21.43
CA CYS A 270 -3.04 -2.42 -21.90
C CYS A 270 -3.58 -1.10 -21.33
N LEU A 271 -3.38 -0.82 -20.03
CA LEU A 271 -3.84 0.42 -19.41
C LEU A 271 -3.05 1.64 -19.90
N GLY A 272 -1.74 1.51 -20.09
CA GLY A 272 -0.90 2.55 -20.70
C GLY A 272 -1.26 2.84 -22.17
N GLY A 273 -1.61 1.80 -22.93
CA GLY A 273 -2.12 1.93 -24.30
C GLY A 273 -3.48 2.64 -24.36
N CYS A 274 -4.40 2.33 -23.45
CA CYS A 274 -5.72 2.99 -23.40
C CYS A 274 -5.62 4.47 -23.00
N LEU A 275 -4.76 4.82 -22.04
CA LEU A 275 -4.58 6.20 -21.59
C LEU A 275 -3.95 7.08 -22.68
N THR A 276 -2.95 6.54 -23.40
CA THR A 276 -2.33 7.25 -24.52
C THR A 276 -3.28 7.39 -25.72
N ALA A 277 -4.14 6.41 -25.98
CA ALA A 277 -5.19 6.50 -26.99
C ALA A 277 -6.23 7.58 -26.66
N LEU A 278 -6.68 7.66 -25.40
CA LEU A 278 -7.63 8.68 -24.93
C LEU A 278 -7.05 10.09 -24.99
N LEU A 279 -5.78 10.28 -24.63
CA LEU A 279 -5.08 11.56 -24.77
C LEU A 279 -4.95 11.98 -26.23
N ARG A 280 -4.59 11.06 -27.13
CA ARG A 280 -4.50 11.35 -28.58
C ARG A 280 -5.87 11.66 -29.20
N PHE A 281 -6.94 11.01 -28.75
CA PHE A 281 -8.29 11.26 -29.24
C PHE A 281 -8.87 12.58 -28.72
N GLY A 282 -8.61 12.90 -27.44
CA GLY A 282 -8.99 14.18 -26.82
C GLY A 282 -8.31 15.38 -27.50
N LEU A 283 -7.00 15.30 -27.75
CA LEU A 283 -6.24 16.35 -28.44
C LEU A 283 -6.61 16.54 -29.92
N ARG A 284 -7.18 15.51 -30.58
CA ARG A 284 -7.69 15.62 -31.96
C ARG A 284 -9.06 16.31 -32.01
N SER A 285 -9.90 16.10 -31.00
CA SER A 285 -11.25 16.67 -30.93
C SER A 285 -11.27 18.19 -30.71
N THR A 286 -10.19 18.78 -30.18
CA THR A 286 -10.06 20.23 -29.96
C THR A 286 -9.59 21.01 -31.20
N ARG A 287 -9.29 20.36 -32.33
CA ARG A 287 -8.88 21.04 -33.58
C ARG A 287 -9.97 21.12 -34.65
N LEU A 288 -11.20 20.70 -34.35
CA LEU A 288 -12.32 20.77 -35.29
C LEU A 288 -13.48 21.54 -34.67
N GLY A 289 -13.49 22.86 -34.92
CA GLY A 289 -14.62 23.76 -34.74
C GLY A 289 -14.45 24.96 -35.67
N PRO A 290 -15.55 25.57 -36.15
CA PRO A 290 -16.10 25.25 -37.46
C PRO A 290 -15.92 26.38 -38.48
N ALA A 291 -15.80 25.99 -39.76
CA ALA A 291 -16.02 26.89 -40.88
C ALA A 291 -17.51 27.30 -40.92
N LEU A 292 -17.80 28.57 -40.67
CA LEU A 292 -19.14 29.13 -40.87
C LEU A 292 -19.10 30.18 -41.99
N SER A 293 -19.68 29.72 -43.10
CA SER A 293 -20.17 30.42 -44.27
C SER A 293 -20.81 31.77 -43.95
N THR A 294 -20.41 32.82 -44.68
CA THR A 294 -21.10 34.12 -44.71
C THR A 294 -21.54 34.46 -46.13
N ARG A 295 -22.87 34.47 -46.36
CA ARG A 295 -23.64 35.41 -47.23
C ARG A 295 -25.06 34.87 -47.46
N PRO A 296 -26.03 35.69 -47.94
CA PRO A 296 -26.18 37.16 -48.01
C PRO A 296 -27.48 37.60 -47.26
N THR A 297 -27.95 38.86 -47.16
CA THR A 297 -28.56 39.70 -48.23
C THR A 297 -28.98 41.07 -47.65
N THR A 298 -28.72 42.13 -48.44
CA THR A 298 -29.49 43.38 -48.68
C THR A 298 -30.15 44.19 -47.55
N SER A 299 -29.78 45.48 -47.48
CA SER A 299 -30.76 46.58 -47.51
C SER A 299 -30.15 47.82 -48.17
N SER A 300 -30.94 48.45 -49.03
CA SER A 300 -30.69 49.61 -49.89
C SER A 300 -31.09 50.93 -49.23
N THR A 301 -30.36 52.03 -49.45
CA THR A 301 -30.80 53.45 -49.53
C THR A 301 -29.58 54.26 -50.02
N ILE A 302 -29.44 54.64 -51.30
CA ILE A 302 -29.89 55.86 -52.01
C ILE A 302 -29.45 57.20 -51.39
N THR A 303 -28.43 57.80 -52.00
CA THR A 303 -28.19 59.23 -52.31
C THR A 303 -27.00 59.22 -53.28
N GLY A 304 -26.94 59.87 -54.43
CA GLY A 304 -27.52 61.11 -54.93
C GLY A 304 -26.35 61.91 -55.52
N GLU A 305 -26.41 62.18 -56.83
CA GLU A 305 -25.38 62.68 -57.74
C GLU A 305 -24.61 63.96 -57.34
N ALA A 306 -23.40 64.12 -57.90
CA ALA A 306 -23.02 65.28 -58.71
C ALA A 306 -21.68 65.05 -59.46
N GLY A 307 -21.74 64.82 -60.78
CA GLY A 307 -20.93 65.61 -61.72
C GLY A 307 -21.50 67.04 -61.75
N GLU A 308 -20.85 68.08 -62.24
CA GLU A 308 -20.08 68.19 -63.47
C GLU A 308 -19.45 69.59 -63.47
N ALA A 309 -18.30 69.72 -64.13
CA ALA A 309 -17.70 71.00 -64.44
C ALA A 309 -18.14 71.43 -65.86
N ARG A 310 -18.93 72.50 -65.94
CA ARG A 310 -18.97 73.58 -66.96
C ARG A 310 -20.37 74.12 -67.15
#